data_AF-A0A7V1BE33-F1
#
_entry.id   AF-A0A7V1BE33-F1
#
_cell.length_a   1.000
_cell.length_b   1.000
_cell.length_c   1.000
_cell.angle_alpha   90.00
_cell.angle_beta   90.00
_cell.angle_gamma   90.00
#
_symmetry.space_group_name_H-M   'P 1'
#
loop_
_entity.id
_entity.type
_entity.pdbx_description
1 polymer ?
#
loop_
_entity_poly.entity_id
_entity_poly.type
_entity_poly.pdbx_seq_one_letter_code
_entity_poly.pdbx_strand_id
1 'polypeptide(L)'
;MKKLSTLSMAARKRGISLIEAVLYLVIALAVIVGGIVFFQQAQLSNQVTDTARAGVGISSQVRGLYQSQRSFGTADLSAAVLASGSVPSNFQDADGIVHPFGGDVTVNGNDGGFAMTFVDMSEAACLRLATVGEGGEGPLGTGIAGMTIAADNSALAFDGAEAPAMLAPVTAAGAATACDVSATPGAEVDVTVYYTR
;
A
#
# COMPACT_ATOMS: atom_id res chain seq x y z
N MET A 1 20.10 60.70 38.59
CA MET A 1 20.10 59.22 38.77
C MET A 1 18.83 58.50 38.25
N LYS A 2 17.99 59.09 37.37
CA LYS A 2 16.73 58.46 36.88
C LYS A 2 16.87 57.55 35.64
N LYS A 3 18.06 57.40 35.06
CA LYS A 3 18.25 56.71 33.76
C LYS A 3 18.52 55.21 33.85
N LEU A 4 18.87 54.65 35.01
CA LEU A 4 19.16 53.21 35.15
C LEU A 4 17.92 52.34 35.37
N SER A 5 16.83 52.87 35.94
CA SER A 5 15.61 52.11 36.21
C SER A 5 14.74 51.87 34.97
N THR A 6 14.88 52.68 33.92
CA THR A 6 14.12 52.53 32.67
C THR A 6 14.70 51.44 31.76
N LEU A 7 16.01 51.15 31.85
CA LEU A 7 16.69 50.12 31.05
C LEU A 7 16.29 48.69 31.47
N SER A 8 16.12 48.41 32.76
CA SER A 8 15.72 47.07 33.25
C SER A 8 14.27 46.74 32.88
N MET A 9 13.39 47.74 32.85
CA MET A 9 11.97 47.58 32.52
C MET A 9 11.74 47.39 31.02
N ALA A 10 12.55 48.06 30.17
CA ALA A 10 12.54 47.86 28.72
C ALA A 10 13.09 46.47 28.31
N ALA A 11 14.16 46.00 28.96
CA ALA A 11 14.70 44.66 28.74
C ALA A 11 13.72 43.55 29.17
N ARG A 12 13.01 43.74 30.30
CA ARG A 12 11.99 42.80 30.78
C ARG A 12 10.76 42.73 29.86
N LYS A 13 10.32 43.87 29.30
CA LYS A 13 9.28 43.91 28.25
C LYS A 13 9.71 43.18 26.97
N ARG A 14 10.98 43.30 26.56
CA ARG A 14 11.53 42.56 25.41
C ARG A 14 11.58 41.04 25.66
N GLY A 15 11.90 40.60 26.88
CA GLY A 15 11.88 39.18 27.25
C GLY A 15 10.47 38.57 27.25
N ILE A 16 9.47 39.31 27.73
CA ILE A 16 8.06 38.90 27.68
C ILE A 16 7.54 38.80 26.24
N SER A 17 7.91 39.76 25.37
CA SER A 17 7.57 39.72 23.93
C SER A 17 8.22 38.56 23.17
N LEU A 18 9.42 38.12 23.58
CA LEU A 18 10.10 36.97 22.96
C LEU A 18 9.39 35.65 23.30
N ILE A 19 8.92 35.48 24.54
CA ILE A 19 8.16 34.29 24.95
C ILE A 19 6.82 34.20 24.21
N GLU A 20 6.14 35.33 24.02
CA GLU A 20 4.90 35.40 23.24
C GLU A 20 5.13 35.03 21.77
N ALA A 21 6.21 35.55 21.16
CA ALA A 21 6.60 35.16 19.81
C ALA A 21 6.95 33.66 19.69
N VAL A 22 7.64 33.09 20.68
CA VAL A 22 7.95 31.65 20.71
C VAL A 22 6.68 30.82 20.89
N LEU A 23 5.71 31.26 21.69
CA LEU A 23 4.44 30.55 21.85
C LEU A 23 3.66 30.49 20.52
N TYR A 24 3.62 31.59 19.76
CA TYR A 24 3.03 31.57 18.42
C TYR A 24 3.78 30.64 17.46
N LEU A 25 5.11 30.61 17.53
CA LEU A 25 5.94 29.71 16.74
C LEU A 25 5.62 28.24 17.09
N VAL A 26 5.55 27.90 18.37
CA VAL A 26 5.22 26.53 18.83
C VAL A 26 3.84 26.11 18.35
N ILE A 27 2.82 26.97 18.48
CA ILE A 27 1.47 26.67 17.99
C ILE A 27 1.48 26.49 16.47
N ALA A 28 2.17 27.37 15.74
CA ALA A 28 2.30 27.27 14.29
C ALA A 28 2.95 25.94 13.86
N LEU A 29 4.05 25.53 14.51
CA LEU A 29 4.70 24.26 14.23
C LEU A 29 3.80 23.07 14.55
N ALA A 30 3.09 23.09 15.68
CA ALA A 30 2.17 22.02 16.05
C ALA A 30 1.07 21.83 15.00
N VAL A 31 0.50 22.93 14.49
CA VAL A 31 -0.52 22.89 13.43
C VAL A 31 0.06 22.37 12.12
N ILE A 32 1.27 22.83 11.73
CA ILE A 32 1.92 22.37 10.49
C ILE A 32 2.22 20.87 10.57
N VAL A 33 2.83 20.40 11.66
CA VAL A 33 3.15 18.97 11.85
C VAL A 33 1.87 18.13 11.89
N GLY A 34 0.86 18.57 12.66
CA GLY A 34 -0.44 17.90 12.70
C GLY A 34 -1.12 17.83 11.34
N GLY A 35 -1.06 18.91 10.55
CA GLY A 35 -1.59 18.98 9.20
C GLY A 35 -0.88 18.01 8.24
N ILE A 36 0.45 17.92 8.29
CA ILE A 36 1.24 17.02 7.45
C ILE A 36 0.90 15.56 7.77
N VAL A 37 0.85 15.18 9.04
CA VAL A 37 0.50 13.80 9.46
C VAL A 37 -0.92 13.45 8.99
N PHE A 38 -1.89 14.35 9.19
CA PHE A 38 -3.25 14.12 8.72
C PHE A 38 -3.31 13.96 7.20
N PHE A 39 -2.59 14.80 6.46
CA PHE A 39 -2.51 14.72 5.01
C PHE A 39 -1.90 13.40 4.54
N GLN A 40 -0.79 12.96 5.13
CA GLN A 40 -0.15 11.68 4.82
C GLN A 40 -1.11 10.50 5.06
N GLN A 41 -1.84 10.52 6.18
CA GLN A 41 -2.82 9.48 6.49
C GLN A 41 -4.00 9.46 5.51
N ALA A 42 -4.46 10.64 5.08
CA ALA A 42 -5.49 10.76 4.06
C ALA A 42 -5.02 10.21 2.71
N GLN A 43 -3.80 10.57 2.28
CA GLN A 43 -3.20 10.06 1.05
C GLN A 43 -3.03 8.54 1.09
N LEU A 44 -2.50 7.98 2.18
CA LEU A 44 -2.40 6.53 2.36
C LEU A 44 -3.77 5.86 2.27
N SER A 45 -4.79 6.41 2.91
CA SER A 45 -6.15 5.85 2.85
C SER A 45 -6.74 5.87 1.44
N ASN A 46 -6.52 6.94 0.69
CA ASN A 46 -6.97 7.04 -0.70
C ASN A 46 -6.27 6.00 -1.58
N GLN A 47 -4.94 5.92 -1.49
CA GLN A 47 -4.13 4.96 -2.26
C GLN A 47 -4.52 3.51 -1.95
N VAL A 48 -4.73 3.16 -0.68
CA VAL A 48 -5.21 1.83 -0.27
C VAL A 48 -6.58 1.54 -0.85
N THR A 49 -7.50 2.51 -0.80
CA THR A 49 -8.85 2.32 -1.34
C THR A 49 -8.83 2.19 -2.86
N ASP A 50 -8.01 2.97 -3.55
CA ASP A 50 -7.86 2.91 -5.00
C ASP A 50 -7.23 1.57 -5.43
N THR A 51 -6.24 1.07 -4.67
CA THR A 51 -5.61 -0.25 -4.89
C THR A 51 -6.58 -1.39 -4.66
N ALA A 52 -7.39 -1.32 -3.60
CA ALA A 52 -8.47 -2.27 -3.36
C ALA A 52 -9.45 -2.33 -4.54
N ARG A 53 -9.94 -1.17 -5.01
CA ARG A 53 -10.86 -1.10 -6.16
C ARG A 53 -10.22 -1.60 -7.45
N ALA A 54 -8.97 -1.22 -7.72
CA ALA A 54 -8.23 -1.68 -8.89
C ALA A 54 -8.03 -3.20 -8.85
N GLY A 55 -7.61 -3.77 -7.70
CA GLY A 55 -7.44 -5.22 -7.55
C GLY A 55 -8.75 -6.01 -7.73
N VAL A 56 -9.87 -5.51 -7.20
CA VAL A 56 -11.19 -6.10 -7.43
C VAL A 56 -11.55 -6.06 -8.93
N GLY A 57 -11.33 -4.92 -9.59
CA GLY A 57 -11.62 -4.74 -11.01
C GLY A 57 -10.77 -5.64 -11.89
N ILE A 58 -9.46 -5.62 -11.70
CA ILE A 58 -8.48 -6.43 -12.45
C ILE A 58 -8.79 -7.92 -12.27
N SER A 59 -8.96 -8.40 -11.03
CA SER A 59 -9.26 -9.83 -10.79
C SER A 59 -10.59 -10.28 -11.43
N SER A 60 -11.63 -9.44 -11.37
CA SER A 60 -12.90 -9.72 -12.05
C SER A 60 -12.76 -9.81 -13.56
N GLN A 61 -11.98 -8.90 -14.15
CA GLN A 61 -11.77 -8.84 -15.58
C GLN A 61 -10.88 -9.97 -16.09
N VAL A 62 -9.83 -10.36 -15.35
CA VAL A 62 -9.01 -11.54 -15.65
C VAL A 62 -9.88 -12.78 -15.72
N ARG A 63 -10.77 -13.00 -14.73
CA ARG A 63 -11.75 -14.10 -14.80
C ARG A 63 -12.64 -14.01 -16.03
N GLY A 64 -13.13 -12.81 -16.38
CA GLY A 64 -13.94 -12.61 -17.57
C GLY A 64 -13.22 -12.91 -18.89
N LEU A 65 -11.95 -12.49 -19.03
CA LEU A 65 -11.14 -12.72 -20.23
C LEU A 65 -10.82 -14.21 -20.45
N TYR A 66 -10.63 -14.95 -19.36
CA TYR A 66 -10.23 -16.35 -19.40
C TYR A 66 -11.38 -17.32 -19.09
N GLN A 67 -12.62 -16.84 -18.95
CA GLN A 67 -13.78 -17.67 -18.57
C GLN A 67 -14.01 -18.85 -19.53
N SER A 68 -13.71 -18.65 -20.83
CA SER A 68 -13.87 -19.66 -21.90
C SER A 68 -12.67 -20.59 -22.06
N GLN A 69 -11.54 -20.31 -21.38
CA GLN A 69 -10.31 -21.07 -21.48
C GLN A 69 -10.26 -22.15 -20.40
N ARG A 70 -9.70 -23.34 -20.70
CA ARG A 70 -9.64 -24.44 -19.73
C ARG A 70 -8.61 -24.18 -18.61
N SER A 71 -7.60 -23.36 -18.87
CA SER A 71 -6.49 -23.00 -17.98
C SER A 71 -6.12 -21.54 -18.22
N PHE A 72 -5.51 -20.87 -17.24
CA PHE A 72 -4.91 -19.54 -17.41
C PHE A 72 -3.44 -19.63 -17.91
N GLY A 73 -2.93 -20.85 -18.11
CA GLY A 73 -1.54 -21.14 -18.47
C GLY A 73 -0.59 -20.92 -17.30
N THR A 74 0.70 -20.82 -17.61
CA THR A 74 1.79 -20.53 -16.67
C THR A 74 2.53 -19.24 -17.02
N ALA A 75 1.94 -18.43 -17.90
CA ALA A 75 2.57 -17.25 -18.47
C ALA A 75 2.20 -15.97 -17.72
N ASP A 76 3.01 -14.94 -17.92
CA ASP A 76 2.64 -13.57 -17.58
C ASP A 76 1.45 -13.12 -18.45
N LEU A 77 0.38 -12.69 -17.78
CA LEU A 77 -0.87 -12.22 -18.38
C LEU A 77 -0.98 -10.70 -18.35
N SER A 78 -0.02 -9.99 -17.74
CA SER A 78 -0.08 -8.54 -17.49
C SER A 78 -0.33 -7.74 -18.78
N ALA A 79 0.35 -8.10 -19.88
CA ALA A 79 0.14 -7.45 -21.18
C ALA A 79 -1.27 -7.67 -21.75
N ALA A 80 -1.83 -8.86 -21.58
CA ALA A 80 -3.20 -9.17 -22.03
C ALA A 80 -4.25 -8.43 -21.18
N VAL A 81 -4.02 -8.35 -19.87
CA VAL A 81 -4.86 -7.59 -18.93
C VAL A 81 -4.81 -6.10 -19.25
N LEU A 82 -3.63 -5.55 -19.53
CA LEU A 82 -3.47 -4.15 -19.92
C LEU A 82 -4.18 -3.86 -21.25
N ALA A 83 -3.97 -4.69 -22.27
CA ALA A 83 -4.61 -4.56 -23.59
C ALA A 83 -6.14 -4.66 -23.55
N SER A 84 -6.69 -5.36 -22.54
CA SER A 84 -8.14 -5.47 -22.36
C SER A 84 -8.82 -4.18 -21.88
N GLY A 85 -8.05 -3.17 -21.45
CA GLY A 85 -8.59 -1.93 -20.87
C GLY A 85 -9.13 -2.09 -19.45
N SER A 86 -8.78 -3.18 -18.78
CA SER A 86 -9.29 -3.53 -17.44
C SER A 86 -8.54 -2.85 -16.30
N VAL A 87 -7.38 -2.27 -16.58
CA VAL A 87 -6.54 -1.56 -15.63
C VAL A 87 -6.94 -0.07 -15.64
N PRO A 88 -7.23 0.57 -14.51
CA PRO A 88 -7.46 2.02 -14.45
C PRO A 88 -6.24 2.80 -14.95
N SER A 89 -6.43 3.95 -15.61
CA SER A 89 -5.30 4.73 -16.16
C SER A 89 -4.32 5.24 -15.11
N ASN A 90 -4.75 5.42 -13.86
CA ASN A 90 -3.88 5.78 -12.74
C ASN A 90 -3.11 4.58 -12.13
N PHE A 91 -3.29 3.40 -12.71
CA PHE A 91 -2.56 2.16 -12.41
C PHE A 91 -1.71 1.70 -13.60
N GLN A 92 -1.45 2.59 -14.57
CA GLN A 92 -0.67 2.29 -15.76
C GLN A 92 0.52 3.24 -15.84
N ASP A 93 1.65 2.72 -16.28
CA ASP A 93 2.80 3.52 -16.74
C ASP A 93 3.21 3.08 -18.16
N ALA A 94 4.22 3.71 -18.74
CA ALA A 94 4.75 3.38 -20.06
C ALA A 94 5.15 1.90 -20.21
N ASP A 95 5.61 1.30 -19.11
CA ASP A 95 6.20 -0.04 -19.10
C ASP A 95 5.25 -1.14 -18.57
N GLY A 96 4.11 -0.81 -17.96
CA GLY A 96 3.23 -1.82 -17.38
C GLY A 96 2.13 -1.31 -16.44
N ILE A 97 1.74 -2.18 -15.50
CA ILE A 97 0.76 -1.88 -14.45
C ILE A 97 1.53 -1.48 -13.21
N VAL A 98 1.21 -0.33 -12.63
CA VAL A 98 1.84 0.20 -11.42
C VAL A 98 0.77 0.49 -10.38
N HIS A 99 1.11 0.40 -9.09
CA HIS A 99 0.21 0.81 -8.02
C HIS A 99 0.63 2.14 -7.39
N PRO A 100 -0.28 2.88 -6.73
CA PRO A 100 -0.01 4.22 -6.21
C PRO A 100 1.17 4.34 -5.24
N PHE A 101 1.60 3.25 -4.61
CA PHE A 101 2.75 3.24 -3.71
C PHE A 101 4.12 3.26 -4.42
N GLY A 102 4.16 3.12 -5.76
CA GLY A 102 5.37 3.26 -6.56
C GLY A 102 5.93 1.98 -7.18
N GLY A 103 5.42 0.80 -6.80
CA GLY A 103 5.83 -0.49 -7.34
C GLY A 103 4.91 -1.06 -8.43
N ASP A 104 5.39 -2.12 -9.07
CA ASP A 104 4.73 -2.79 -10.18
C ASP A 104 3.64 -3.76 -9.71
N VAL A 105 2.68 -4.01 -10.61
CA VAL A 105 1.68 -5.07 -10.45
C VAL A 105 1.80 -6.05 -11.59
N THR A 106 2.05 -7.32 -11.30
CA THR A 106 2.06 -8.39 -12.31
C THR A 106 0.89 -9.34 -12.12
N VAL A 107 0.41 -9.91 -13.22
CA VAL A 107 -0.65 -10.92 -13.22
C VAL A 107 -0.13 -12.16 -13.91
N ASN A 108 -0.05 -13.27 -13.20
CA ASN A 108 0.48 -14.53 -13.72
C ASN A 108 -0.61 -15.62 -13.72
N GLY A 109 -0.68 -16.39 -14.80
CA GLY A 109 -1.62 -17.51 -14.91
C GLY A 109 -1.17 -18.73 -14.11
N ASN A 110 -2.15 -19.49 -13.63
CA ASN A 110 -2.02 -20.86 -13.12
C ASN A 110 -2.98 -21.80 -13.88
N ASP A 111 -2.68 -23.09 -13.95
CA ASP A 111 -3.63 -24.07 -14.48
C ASP A 111 -4.99 -24.07 -13.76
N GLY A 112 -5.01 -23.74 -12.46
CA GLY A 112 -6.22 -23.67 -11.63
C GLY A 112 -6.78 -22.27 -11.36
N GLY A 113 -6.12 -21.19 -11.78
CA GLY A 113 -6.43 -19.82 -11.34
C GLY A 113 -5.41 -18.80 -11.84
N PHE A 114 -5.18 -17.73 -11.09
CA PHE A 114 -4.15 -16.75 -11.41
C PHE A 114 -3.64 -16.07 -10.14
N ALA A 115 -2.46 -15.47 -10.20
CA ALA A 115 -1.88 -14.70 -9.12
C ALA A 115 -1.73 -13.24 -9.55
N MET A 116 -1.92 -12.31 -8.62
CA MET A 116 -1.60 -10.90 -8.79
C MET A 116 -0.57 -10.51 -7.74
N THR A 117 0.58 -10.04 -8.18
CA THR A 117 1.70 -9.64 -7.32
C THR A 117 1.80 -8.13 -7.30
N PHE A 118 1.80 -7.55 -6.11
CA PHE A 118 2.08 -6.15 -5.86
C PHE A 118 3.49 -6.06 -5.27
N VAL A 119 4.40 -5.44 -6.01
CA VAL A 119 5.82 -5.32 -5.66
C VAL A 119 6.07 -4.03 -4.89
N ASP A 120 7.00 -4.02 -3.95
CA ASP A 120 7.42 -2.80 -3.24
C ASP A 120 6.26 -2.07 -2.53
N MET A 121 5.44 -2.82 -1.78
CA MET A 121 4.35 -2.24 -1.00
C MET A 121 4.84 -1.80 0.38
N SER A 122 4.50 -0.57 0.80
CA SER A 122 4.77 -0.12 2.16
C SER A 122 4.10 -1.02 3.21
N GLU A 123 4.72 -1.19 4.38
CA GLU A 123 4.18 -1.94 5.53
C GLU A 123 2.72 -1.55 5.83
N ALA A 124 2.43 -0.25 5.89
CA ALA A 124 1.11 0.26 6.21
C ALA A 124 0.05 -0.08 5.15
N ALA A 125 0.44 -0.19 3.88
CA ALA A 125 -0.44 -0.64 2.80
C ALA A 125 -0.64 -2.14 2.86
N CYS A 126 0.42 -2.93 3.09
CA CYS A 126 0.34 -4.38 3.29
C CYS A 126 -0.65 -4.72 4.40
N LEU A 127 -0.51 -4.11 5.59
CA LEU A 127 -1.41 -4.34 6.73
C LEU A 127 -2.90 -4.10 6.42
N ARG A 128 -3.20 -3.13 5.54
CA ARG A 128 -4.58 -2.76 5.20
C ARG A 128 -5.16 -3.59 4.05
N LEU A 129 -4.32 -4.22 3.24
CA LEU A 129 -4.73 -4.98 2.05
C LEU A 129 -4.59 -6.49 2.22
N ALA A 130 -3.70 -6.95 3.12
CA ALA A 130 -3.27 -8.34 3.23
C ALA A 130 -4.26 -9.28 3.96
N THR A 131 -5.45 -8.81 4.34
CA THR A 131 -6.42 -9.64 5.06
C THR A 131 -7.26 -10.47 4.10
N VAL A 132 -7.48 -11.74 4.42
CA VAL A 132 -8.31 -12.67 3.66
C VAL A 132 -9.19 -13.46 4.61
N GLY A 133 -10.51 -13.42 4.40
CA GLY A 133 -11.51 -14.19 5.14
C GLY A 133 -11.54 -15.66 4.75
N GLU A 134 -12.24 -16.48 5.52
CA GLU A 134 -12.36 -17.92 5.26
C GLU A 134 -13.11 -18.25 3.96
N GLY A 135 -13.96 -17.34 3.46
CA GLY A 135 -14.65 -17.48 2.17
C GLY A 135 -13.85 -16.98 0.98
N GLY A 136 -12.59 -16.55 1.18
CA GLY A 136 -11.75 -15.99 0.12
C GLY A 136 -12.11 -14.54 -0.26
N GLU A 137 -12.79 -13.82 0.63
CA GLU A 137 -13.02 -12.38 0.53
C GLU A 137 -11.91 -11.56 1.20
N GLY A 138 -11.57 -10.42 0.61
CA GLY A 138 -10.62 -9.49 1.19
C GLY A 138 -10.70 -8.12 0.51
N PRO A 139 -9.85 -7.15 0.93
CA PRO A 139 -9.78 -5.83 0.32
C PRO A 139 -9.48 -5.87 -1.18
N LEU A 140 -8.78 -6.91 -1.65
CA LEU A 140 -8.38 -7.12 -3.04
C LEU A 140 -9.38 -7.95 -3.85
N GLY A 141 -10.59 -8.18 -3.31
CA GLY A 141 -11.70 -8.82 -4.00
C GLY A 141 -12.14 -10.14 -3.39
N THR A 142 -12.71 -10.98 -4.23
CA THR A 142 -13.26 -12.29 -3.84
C THR A 142 -12.66 -13.41 -4.68
N GLY A 143 -12.85 -14.65 -4.22
CA GLY A 143 -12.25 -15.83 -4.84
C GLY A 143 -10.75 -15.91 -4.57
N ILE A 144 -10.29 -15.33 -3.45
CA ILE A 144 -8.90 -15.42 -3.01
C ILE A 144 -8.68 -16.80 -2.39
N ALA A 145 -7.81 -17.61 -3.00
CA ALA A 145 -7.39 -18.90 -2.48
C ALA A 145 -6.40 -18.75 -1.31
N GLY A 146 -5.63 -17.67 -1.32
CA GLY A 146 -4.67 -17.33 -0.27
C GLY A 146 -3.71 -16.23 -0.72
N MET A 147 -2.75 -15.93 0.13
CA MET A 147 -1.76 -14.88 -0.10
C MET A 147 -0.37 -15.32 0.32
N THR A 148 0.66 -14.87 -0.37
CA THR A 148 2.03 -14.97 0.11
C THR A 148 2.61 -13.57 0.24
N ILE A 149 3.33 -13.35 1.33
CA ILE A 149 3.89 -12.05 1.72
C ILE A 149 5.38 -12.28 1.96
N ALA A 150 6.23 -11.52 1.29
CA ALA A 150 7.68 -11.64 1.40
C ALA A 150 8.32 -10.25 1.53
N ALA A 151 9.35 -10.13 2.36
CA ALA A 151 10.18 -8.94 2.41
C ALA A 151 11.17 -8.93 1.22
N ASP A 152 11.34 -7.76 0.60
CA ASP A 152 12.29 -7.45 -0.48
C ASP A 152 12.36 -8.47 -1.64
N ASN A 153 11.62 -8.25 -2.73
CA ASN A 153 11.85 -8.78 -4.09
C ASN A 153 12.31 -10.25 -4.14
N SER A 154 11.84 -11.06 -3.18
CA SER A 154 12.12 -12.48 -3.08
C SER A 154 11.14 -13.14 -4.01
N ALA A 155 11.36 -12.90 -5.31
CA ALA A 155 10.53 -13.24 -6.44
C ALA A 155 9.57 -14.37 -6.10
N LEU A 156 8.37 -14.02 -5.64
CA LEU A 156 7.22 -14.88 -5.71
C LEU A 156 6.72 -14.80 -7.15
N ALA A 157 7.63 -15.05 -8.10
CA ALA A 157 7.29 -15.32 -9.47
C ALA A 157 6.54 -16.64 -9.42
N PHE A 158 5.23 -16.51 -9.28
CA PHE A 158 4.34 -17.62 -9.50
C PHE A 158 4.46 -17.98 -10.99
N ASP A 159 5.33 -18.95 -11.30
CA ASP A 159 5.57 -19.40 -12.68
C ASP A 159 4.52 -20.41 -13.16
N GLY A 160 3.43 -20.57 -12.41
CA GLY A 160 2.39 -21.55 -12.73
C GLY A 160 2.70 -23.00 -12.38
N ALA A 161 3.91 -23.34 -11.90
CA ALA A 161 4.32 -24.72 -11.66
C ALA A 161 4.00 -25.24 -10.25
N GLU A 162 4.09 -24.40 -9.20
CA GLU A 162 3.77 -24.81 -7.82
C GLU A 162 3.14 -23.65 -7.03
N ALA A 163 2.03 -23.91 -6.33
CA ALA A 163 1.46 -22.95 -5.38
C ALA A 163 2.38 -22.86 -4.15
N PRO A 164 2.98 -21.70 -3.83
CA PRO A 164 3.82 -21.58 -2.64
C PRO A 164 2.98 -21.77 -1.37
N ALA A 165 3.64 -21.83 -0.21
CA ALA A 165 2.92 -21.83 1.07
C ALA A 165 2.07 -20.56 1.19
N MET A 166 0.75 -20.74 1.09
CA MET A 166 -0.23 -19.66 1.13
C MET A 166 -0.68 -19.44 2.56
N LEU A 167 -0.77 -18.18 2.95
CA LEU A 167 -1.48 -17.75 4.15
C LEU A 167 -2.97 -17.68 3.81
N ALA A 168 -3.79 -18.54 4.42
CA ALA A 168 -5.25 -18.52 4.32
C ALA A 168 -5.90 -19.21 5.53
N PRO A 169 -6.88 -18.60 6.22
CA PRO A 169 -7.24 -17.18 6.13
C PRO A 169 -6.09 -16.28 6.66
N VAL A 170 -6.06 -15.01 6.23
CA VAL A 170 -5.14 -14.01 6.78
C VAL A 170 -5.92 -13.07 7.69
N THR A 171 -5.84 -13.33 8.99
CA THR A 171 -6.41 -12.43 10.01
C THR A 171 -5.58 -11.15 10.13
N ALA A 172 -6.14 -10.11 10.75
CA ALA A 172 -5.38 -8.89 11.03
C ALA A 172 -4.11 -9.15 11.86
N ALA A 173 -4.13 -10.11 12.78
CA ALA A 173 -2.95 -10.52 13.56
C ALA A 173 -1.92 -11.28 12.70
N GLY A 174 -2.40 -12.11 11.77
CA GLY A 174 -1.54 -12.78 10.79
C GLY A 174 -0.87 -11.79 9.85
N ALA A 175 -1.63 -10.83 9.30
CA ALA A 175 -1.11 -9.75 8.47
C ALA A 175 -0.09 -8.89 9.25
N ALA A 176 -0.35 -8.59 10.53
CA ALA A 176 0.60 -7.86 11.38
C ALA A 176 1.95 -8.56 11.52
N THR A 177 1.96 -9.89 11.52
CA THR A 177 3.21 -10.66 11.61
C THR A 177 3.88 -10.79 10.24
N ALA A 178 3.10 -10.97 9.18
CA ALA A 178 3.60 -11.24 7.84
C ALA A 178 4.08 -9.97 7.10
N CYS A 179 3.47 -8.82 7.38
CA CYS A 179 3.88 -7.52 6.84
C CYS A 179 4.97 -6.83 7.69
N ASP A 180 5.39 -7.41 8.82
CA ASP A 180 6.36 -6.79 9.73
C ASP A 180 7.75 -6.67 9.09
N VAL A 181 8.13 -5.45 8.75
CA VAL A 181 9.45 -5.08 8.24
C VAL A 181 10.19 -4.15 9.19
N SER A 182 9.80 -4.13 10.47
CA SER A 182 10.37 -3.24 11.49
C SER A 182 11.88 -3.45 11.71
N ALA A 183 12.43 -4.59 11.29
CA ALA A 183 13.86 -4.88 11.32
C ALA A 183 14.69 -4.03 10.32
N THR A 184 14.06 -3.50 9.26
CA THR A 184 14.70 -2.75 8.17
C THR A 184 13.93 -1.46 7.88
N PRO A 185 14.36 -0.31 8.42
CA PRO A 185 13.68 0.96 8.19
C PRO A 185 13.59 1.30 6.69
N GLY A 186 12.38 1.40 6.17
CA GLY A 186 12.11 1.67 4.76
C GLY A 186 12.13 0.44 3.85
N ALA A 187 12.16 -0.77 4.41
CA ALA A 187 11.93 -1.97 3.62
C ALA A 187 10.48 -2.04 3.13
N GLU A 188 10.34 -2.64 1.96
CA GLU A 188 9.06 -2.82 1.28
C GLU A 188 8.73 -4.31 1.22
N VAL A 189 7.46 -4.60 0.98
CA VAL A 189 6.89 -5.94 1.05
C VAL A 189 6.23 -6.27 -0.26
N ASP A 190 6.51 -7.46 -0.77
CA ASP A 190 5.82 -8.00 -1.93
C ASP A 190 4.62 -8.82 -1.46
N VAL A 191 3.47 -8.53 -2.03
CA VAL A 191 2.21 -9.21 -1.71
C VAL A 191 1.70 -9.90 -2.95
N THR A 192 1.70 -11.23 -2.95
CA THR A 192 1.10 -12.03 -4.01
C THR A 192 -0.24 -12.60 -3.56
N VAL A 193 -1.30 -12.26 -4.28
CA VAL A 193 -2.66 -12.76 -4.03
C VAL A 193 -3.02 -13.79 -5.07
N TYR A 194 -3.44 -14.96 -4.61
CA TYR A 194 -3.84 -16.04 -5.49
C TYR A 194 -5.35 -16.12 -5.56
N TYR A 195 -5.86 -16.20 -6.78
CA TYR A 195 -7.28 -16.28 -7.06
C TYR A 195 -7.61 -17.67 -7.61
N THR A 196 -8.73 -18.20 -7.16
CA THR A 196 -9.38 -19.33 -7.81
C THR A 196 -10.01 -18.87 -9.13
N ARG A 197 -10.29 -19.84 -10.00
CA ARG A 197 -11.10 -19.65 -11.18
C ARG A 197 -12.47 -19.04 -10.88
#